data_AF-W9R449-F1
#
_entry.id   AF-W9R449-F1
#
_cell.length_a   1.000
_cell.length_b   1.000
_cell.length_c   1.000
_cell.angle_alpha   90.00
_cell.angle_beta   90.00
_cell.angle_gamma   90.00
#
_symmetry.space_group_name_H-M   'P 1'
#
loop_
_entity.id
_entity.type
_entity.pdbx_description
1 polymer ?
#
loop_
_entity_poly.entity_id
_entity_poly.type
_entity_poly.pdbx_seq_one_letter_code
_entity_poly.pdbx_strand_id
1 'polypeptide(L)'
;MSVQPQVSEQSLGEMEDHLVSLQKSIETRLKELEIEKTRVKKLLKELESKEKEIDLVRNFDFGFGSMAGMDGKELLGFLNGYVGQQEKLHDGIFQALKSCEEPEKLVLDAVKKFHSVNGEMDIGEGTVWKRSCVVLLEQLTRLRPKIVPPDVKAEAARLAREWRAKMKMEEGQKGVLEVDQAILHSRPKVEPSQSQSGYSKLDNQAISFPTDPWPQLESFCISMDGRGSNFLSHEKVKEHDSVASSSTSPWPELKSLCINMDGKSLRLFLYNHAAEHDFICSEVCDALQYASDPAKLVLDAIPGILSSQPDFDKSLSLNKVRKSCVLLLEQLINISPEINPQVKEEALMMANEWRANLGPQYQAGLNVYGFLHFIVAYGFTSNYEADELLGLLVTANQHKASPGLCQILGLADKVEVLIKNLIQKTLLLEAIEHIYAFEVKDMFQPVHLLKDYLKQSTKQIYKKGTKSVSRQAIDKEIDAVRTVIRYIAKLKLESEYRPQILENYIVQPEKKKRHM
;
A
#
# COMPACT_ATOMS: atom_id res chain seq x y z
N MET A 1 60.25 69.11 20.16
CA MET A 1 59.81 68.45 18.92
C MET A 1 58.87 67.32 19.31
N SER A 2 57.65 67.27 18.76
CA SER A 2 56.74 66.14 18.94
C SER A 2 56.18 65.81 17.56
N VAL A 3 56.39 64.57 17.11
CA VAL A 3 55.98 64.12 15.77
C VAL A 3 54.72 63.29 15.95
N GLN A 4 53.58 63.81 15.50
CA GLN A 4 52.36 63.01 15.36
C GLN A 4 52.43 62.24 14.02
N PRO A 5 52.08 60.94 13.99
CA PRO A 5 51.96 60.22 12.73
C PRO A 5 50.63 60.59 12.05
N GLN A 6 50.70 61.15 10.84
CA GLN A 6 49.54 61.21 9.95
C GLN A 6 49.32 59.84 9.33
N VAL A 7 48.31 59.12 9.79
CA VAL A 7 47.69 58.04 8.99
C VAL A 7 46.76 58.72 8.00
N SER A 8 46.96 58.49 6.70
CA SER A 8 46.10 59.05 5.65
C SER A 8 44.76 58.34 5.64
N GLU A 9 43.65 59.09 5.51
CA GLU A 9 42.28 58.52 5.44
C GLU A 9 42.16 57.45 4.34
N GLN A 10 42.92 57.59 3.26
CA GLN A 10 42.99 56.65 2.15
C GLN A 10 43.49 55.26 2.58
N SER A 11 44.47 55.15 3.49
CA SER A 11 44.92 53.84 4.01
C SER A 11 43.98 53.26 5.07
N LEU A 12 43.03 54.06 5.58
CA LEU A 12 41.97 53.58 6.47
C LEU A 12 40.87 52.92 5.64
N GLY A 13 40.43 53.56 4.55
CA GLY A 13 39.42 53.01 3.64
C GLY A 13 39.85 51.69 2.99
N GLU A 14 41.10 51.58 2.53
CA GLU A 14 41.65 50.32 2.00
C GLU A 14 41.61 49.19 3.06
N MET A 15 41.82 49.53 4.34
CA MET A 15 41.77 48.57 5.44
C MET A 15 40.34 48.13 5.76
N GLU A 16 39.36 49.04 5.67
CA GLU A 16 37.93 48.73 5.80
C GLU A 16 37.45 47.81 4.68
N ASP A 17 37.79 48.10 3.42
CA ASP A 17 37.46 47.23 2.27
C ASP A 17 38.06 45.82 2.41
N HIS A 18 39.32 45.73 2.90
CA HIS A 18 39.95 44.46 3.20
C HIS A 18 39.23 43.68 4.32
N LEU A 19 38.76 44.35 5.37
CA LEU A 19 37.98 43.73 6.45
C LEU A 19 36.61 43.25 5.97
N VAL A 20 35.90 44.03 5.15
CA VAL A 20 34.61 43.64 4.55
C VAL A 20 34.78 42.42 3.62
N SER A 21 35.85 42.40 2.81
CA SER A 21 36.20 41.25 1.96
C SER A 21 36.48 39.98 2.79
N LEU A 22 37.25 40.10 3.87
CA LEU A 22 37.52 38.99 4.79
C LEU A 22 36.25 38.49 5.48
N GLN A 23 35.37 39.39 5.96
CA GLN A 23 34.09 39.01 6.55
C GLN A 23 33.24 38.19 5.57
N LYS A 24 33.09 38.67 4.32
CA LYS A 24 32.33 37.98 3.27
C LYS A 24 32.92 36.61 2.92
N SER A 25 34.24 36.48 2.94
CA SER A 25 34.94 35.20 2.74
C SER A 25 34.65 34.21 3.89
N ILE A 26 34.69 34.68 5.14
CA ILE A 26 34.35 33.88 6.33
C ILE A 26 32.88 33.42 6.30
N GLU A 27 31.94 34.31 5.97
CA GLU A 27 30.52 33.98 5.84
C GLU A 27 30.24 32.92 4.76
N THR A 28 30.96 32.96 3.63
CA THR A 28 30.86 31.93 2.58
C THR A 28 31.35 30.57 3.10
N ARG A 29 32.54 30.52 3.71
CA ARG A 29 33.11 29.27 4.26
C ARG A 29 32.27 28.69 5.41
N LEU A 30 31.58 29.52 6.19
CA LEU A 30 30.64 29.07 7.21
C LEU A 30 29.41 28.37 6.59
N LYS A 31 28.90 28.86 5.46
CA LYS A 31 27.78 28.22 4.74
C LYS A 31 28.20 26.86 4.16
N GLU A 32 29.39 26.78 3.55
CA GLU A 32 29.97 25.53 3.06
C GLU A 32 30.14 24.50 4.19
N LEU A 33 30.65 24.91 5.35
CA LEU A 33 30.78 24.05 6.52
C LEU A 33 29.44 23.52 7.06
N GLU A 34 28.36 24.31 7.05
CA GLU A 34 27.05 23.83 7.50
C GLU A 34 26.39 22.85 6.50
N ILE A 35 26.65 23.05 5.19
CA ILE A 35 26.27 22.08 4.14
C ILE A 35 27.03 20.76 4.33
N GLU A 36 28.35 20.80 4.53
CA GLU A 36 29.12 19.57 4.70
C GLU A 36 28.78 18.85 6.01
N LYS A 37 28.55 19.60 7.09
CA LYS A 37 28.04 19.09 8.38
C LYS A 37 26.66 18.41 8.24
N THR A 38 25.78 18.88 7.38
CA THR A 38 24.51 18.17 7.08
C THR A 38 24.73 16.92 6.22
N ARG A 39 25.67 16.95 5.27
CA ARG A 39 26.09 15.76 4.49
C ARG A 39 26.68 14.66 5.39
N VAL A 40 27.62 15.00 6.26
CA VAL A 40 28.21 14.08 7.26
C VAL A 40 27.15 13.51 8.21
N LYS A 41 26.20 14.32 8.69
CA LYS A 41 25.07 13.83 9.51
C LYS A 41 24.17 12.83 8.76
N LYS A 42 24.00 12.98 7.44
CA LYS A 42 23.26 11.99 6.62
C LYS A 42 24.04 10.68 6.51
N LEU A 43 25.33 10.76 6.22
CA LEU A 43 26.22 9.59 6.10
C LEU A 43 26.36 8.82 7.43
N LEU A 44 26.43 9.52 8.58
CA LEU A 44 26.43 8.88 9.90
C LEU A 44 25.17 8.05 10.15
N LYS A 45 23.98 8.57 9.82
CA LYS A 45 22.72 7.80 9.93
C LYS A 45 22.69 6.59 9.01
N GLU A 46 23.29 6.70 7.82
CA GLU A 46 23.39 5.58 6.88
C GLU A 46 24.38 4.51 7.37
N LEU A 47 25.52 4.92 7.95
CA LEU A 47 26.47 4.03 8.60
C LEU A 47 25.88 3.34 9.82
N GLU A 48 25.20 4.06 10.73
CA GLU A 48 24.47 3.45 11.86
C GLU A 48 23.40 2.46 11.41
N SER A 49 22.81 2.65 10.22
CA SER A 49 21.85 1.70 9.64
C SER A 49 22.54 0.45 9.10
N LYS A 50 23.67 0.63 8.39
CA LYS A 50 24.48 -0.47 7.84
C LYS A 50 25.22 -1.26 8.92
N GLU A 51 25.64 -0.61 10.00
CA GLU A 51 26.25 -1.26 11.17
C GLU A 51 25.23 -2.18 11.86
N LYS A 52 23.99 -1.73 12.05
CA LYS A 52 22.88 -2.58 12.54
C LYS A 52 22.58 -3.75 11.59
N GLU A 53 22.72 -3.57 10.29
CA GLU A 53 22.56 -4.63 9.30
C GLU A 53 23.71 -5.65 9.35
N ILE A 54 24.95 -5.19 9.52
CA ILE A 54 26.13 -6.05 9.72
C ILE A 54 26.06 -6.80 11.05
N ASP A 55 25.62 -6.16 12.14
CA ASP A 55 25.42 -6.82 13.44
C ASP A 55 24.26 -7.83 13.39
N LEU A 56 23.21 -7.56 12.60
CA LEU A 56 22.17 -8.57 12.32
C LEU A 56 22.79 -9.79 11.63
N VAL A 57 23.56 -9.61 10.55
CA VAL A 57 24.21 -10.72 9.82
C VAL A 57 25.23 -11.47 10.70
N ARG A 58 26.03 -10.75 11.50
CA ARG A 58 27.03 -11.36 12.40
C ARG A 58 26.39 -12.21 13.51
N ASN A 59 25.24 -11.78 14.04
CA ASN A 59 24.47 -12.58 15.01
C ASN A 59 23.68 -13.73 14.34
N PHE A 60 23.34 -13.59 13.04
CA PHE A 60 22.58 -14.59 12.27
C PHE A 60 23.37 -15.89 12.04
N ASP A 61 24.66 -15.81 11.72
CA ASP A 61 25.54 -16.98 11.53
C ASP A 61 25.74 -17.79 12.83
N PHE A 62 25.82 -17.11 13.98
CA PHE A 62 26.05 -17.77 15.27
C PHE A 62 24.79 -18.43 15.87
N GLY A 63 23.60 -17.89 15.60
CA GLY A 63 22.35 -18.37 16.21
C GLY A 63 21.83 -19.69 15.64
N PHE A 64 21.90 -19.88 14.32
CA PHE A 64 21.24 -21.01 13.65
C PHE A 64 22.01 -22.33 13.71
N GLY A 65 23.35 -22.30 13.83
CA GLY A 65 24.15 -23.50 14.07
C GLY A 65 23.77 -24.25 15.36
N SER A 66 23.18 -23.54 16.33
CA SER A 66 22.72 -24.13 17.60
C SER A 66 21.38 -24.87 17.51
N MET A 67 20.64 -24.81 16.39
CA MET A 67 19.34 -25.49 16.28
C MET A 67 19.46 -26.99 15.96
N ALA A 68 20.66 -27.46 15.59
CA ALA A 68 20.95 -28.88 15.40
C ALA A 68 21.02 -29.61 16.76
N GLY A 69 19.85 -29.93 17.32
CA GLY A 69 19.70 -30.63 18.60
C GLY A 69 18.59 -30.11 19.52
N MET A 70 17.92 -29.00 19.18
CA MET A 70 16.81 -28.46 19.98
C MET A 70 15.56 -29.33 19.92
N ASP A 71 14.79 -29.38 21.01
CA ASP A 71 13.44 -29.96 21.01
C ASP A 71 12.37 -28.99 20.41
N GLY A 72 11.15 -29.49 20.17
CA GLY A 72 10.09 -28.68 19.56
C GLY A 72 9.62 -27.48 20.40
N LYS A 73 9.86 -27.49 21.72
CA LYS A 73 9.55 -26.40 22.65
C LYS A 73 10.68 -25.37 22.68
N GLU A 74 11.93 -25.81 22.69
CA GLU A 74 13.12 -24.95 22.60
C GLU A 74 13.14 -24.18 21.28
N LEU A 75 12.84 -24.86 20.16
CA LEU A 75 12.70 -24.25 18.84
C LEU A 75 11.61 -23.16 18.82
N LEU A 76 10.44 -23.42 19.41
CA LEU A 76 9.38 -22.42 19.53
C LEU A 76 9.77 -21.24 20.42
N GLY A 77 10.50 -21.49 21.52
CA GLY A 77 11.04 -20.46 22.41
C GLY A 77 12.07 -19.58 21.72
N PHE A 78 13.00 -20.18 20.95
CA PHE A 78 13.97 -19.47 20.13
C PHE A 78 13.27 -18.57 19.09
N LEU A 79 12.32 -19.12 18.32
CA LEU A 79 11.56 -18.37 17.33
C LEU A 79 10.66 -17.27 17.94
N ASN A 80 10.24 -17.43 19.20
CA ASN A 80 9.52 -16.41 19.97
C ASN A 80 10.41 -15.18 20.30
N GLY A 81 11.73 -15.36 20.36
CA GLY A 81 12.67 -14.24 20.53
C GLY A 81 12.73 -13.28 19.34
N TYR A 82 12.33 -13.73 18.14
CA TYR A 82 12.51 -12.99 16.89
C TYR A 82 11.20 -12.58 16.20
N VAL A 83 10.12 -12.44 16.96
CA VAL A 83 8.74 -12.28 16.45
C VAL A 83 8.51 -11.04 15.59
N GLY A 84 9.31 -9.99 15.79
CA GLY A 84 9.31 -8.78 14.95
C GLY A 84 10.10 -8.90 13.64
N GLN A 85 10.76 -10.02 13.38
CA GLN A 85 11.69 -10.21 12.26
C GLN A 85 11.45 -11.51 11.47
N GLN A 86 10.35 -12.23 11.72
CA GLN A 86 10.07 -13.55 11.15
C GLN A 86 10.08 -13.58 9.61
N GLU A 87 9.63 -12.50 8.95
CA GLU A 87 9.71 -12.34 7.48
C GLU A 87 11.15 -12.41 6.93
N LYS A 88 12.16 -12.02 7.72
CA LYS A 88 13.59 -12.10 7.34
C LYS A 88 14.24 -13.43 7.72
N LEU A 89 13.54 -14.28 8.47
CA LEU A 89 14.09 -15.52 9.04
C LEU A 89 13.69 -16.78 8.25
N HIS A 90 12.76 -16.68 7.29
CA HIS A 90 12.32 -17.82 6.48
C HIS A 90 13.48 -18.61 5.85
N ASP A 91 14.47 -17.93 5.28
CA ASP A 91 15.61 -18.61 4.64
C ASP A 91 16.63 -19.16 5.63
N GLY A 92 16.85 -18.51 6.77
CA GLY A 92 17.70 -19.04 7.85
C GLY A 92 17.09 -20.30 8.49
N ILE A 93 15.80 -20.25 8.81
CA ILE A 93 15.01 -21.39 9.31
C ILE A 93 15.01 -22.52 8.28
N PHE A 94 14.87 -22.20 6.99
CA PHE A 94 14.90 -23.19 5.91
C PHE A 94 16.26 -23.90 5.81
N GLN A 95 17.40 -23.18 5.84
CA GLN A 95 18.73 -23.82 5.80
C GLN A 95 19.03 -24.63 7.07
N ALA A 96 18.56 -24.19 8.24
CA ALA A 96 18.71 -24.94 9.47
C ALA A 96 17.88 -26.24 9.44
N LEU A 97 16.59 -26.17 9.06
CA LEU A 97 15.75 -27.36 8.90
C LEU A 97 16.27 -28.32 7.81
N LYS A 98 16.90 -27.80 6.75
CA LYS A 98 17.60 -28.60 5.72
C LYS A 98 18.82 -29.36 6.28
N SER A 99 19.39 -28.87 7.38
CA SER A 99 20.57 -29.44 8.05
C SER A 99 20.19 -30.38 9.21
N CYS A 100 18.90 -30.51 9.53
CA CYS A 100 18.39 -31.49 10.49
C CYS A 100 18.22 -32.87 9.84
N GLU A 101 18.40 -33.95 10.61
CA GLU A 101 18.23 -35.34 10.12
C GLU A 101 16.76 -35.73 9.91
N GLU A 102 15.84 -35.31 10.79
CA GLU A 102 14.39 -35.58 10.72
C GLU A 102 13.55 -34.29 10.92
N PRO A 103 13.57 -33.33 9.97
CA PRO A 103 12.91 -32.04 10.15
C PRO A 103 11.37 -32.14 10.26
N GLU A 104 10.75 -33.20 9.73
CA GLU A 104 9.30 -33.44 9.83
C GLU A 104 8.91 -33.71 11.29
N LYS A 105 9.75 -34.47 11.99
CA LYS A 105 9.56 -34.93 13.36
C LYS A 105 9.75 -33.78 14.35
N LEU A 106 10.76 -32.94 14.11
CA LEU A 106 11.01 -31.72 14.88
C LEU A 106 9.85 -30.71 14.75
N VAL A 107 9.39 -30.44 13.52
CA VAL A 107 8.24 -29.56 13.27
C VAL A 107 6.95 -30.17 13.83
N LEU A 108 6.76 -31.48 13.73
CA LEU A 108 5.62 -32.17 14.31
C LEU A 108 5.62 -32.09 15.85
N ASP A 109 6.77 -32.23 16.52
CA ASP A 109 6.86 -32.07 17.98
C ASP A 109 6.54 -30.62 18.39
N ALA A 110 7.09 -29.61 17.70
CA ALA A 110 6.73 -28.21 17.94
C ALA A 110 5.22 -27.97 17.85
N VAL A 111 4.58 -28.46 16.77
CA VAL A 111 3.13 -28.35 16.57
C VAL A 111 2.33 -29.13 17.63
N LYS A 112 2.80 -30.31 18.06
CA LYS A 112 2.21 -31.07 19.18
C LYS A 112 2.25 -30.30 20.49
N LYS A 113 3.41 -29.76 20.87
CA LYS A 113 3.60 -29.00 22.11
C LYS A 113 2.64 -27.81 22.15
N PHE A 114 2.53 -27.08 21.03
CA PHE A 114 1.53 -26.01 20.90
C PHE A 114 0.08 -26.52 21.04
N HIS A 115 -0.28 -27.65 20.41
CA HIS A 115 -1.63 -28.21 20.50
C HIS A 115 -1.99 -28.66 21.93
N SER A 116 -1.04 -29.25 22.66
CA SER A 116 -1.21 -29.70 24.06
C SER A 116 -1.33 -28.55 25.07
N VAL A 117 -0.67 -27.41 24.83
CA VAL A 117 -0.69 -26.26 25.77
C VAL A 117 -2.02 -25.46 25.71
N ASN A 118 -2.84 -25.64 24.66
CA ASN A 118 -4.17 -25.04 24.55
C ASN A 118 -5.25 -25.65 25.50
N GLY A 119 -4.82 -26.12 26.68
CA GLY A 119 -5.66 -26.52 27.82
C GLY A 119 -5.78 -25.44 28.91
N GLU A 120 -4.84 -24.49 28.98
CA GLU A 120 -4.91 -23.33 29.89
C GLU A 120 -4.67 -22.02 29.12
N MET A 121 -5.28 -20.93 29.61
CA MET A 121 -5.24 -19.61 28.96
C MET A 121 -3.93 -18.86 29.22
N ASP A 122 -3.27 -18.42 28.14
CA ASP A 122 -2.76 -17.04 28.10
C ASP A 122 -3.01 -16.43 26.70
N ILE A 123 -3.61 -15.24 26.69
CA ILE A 123 -4.11 -14.56 25.49
C ILE A 123 -3.00 -13.73 24.81
N GLY A 124 -1.84 -13.55 25.47
CA GLY A 124 -0.65 -12.92 24.89
C GLY A 124 0.14 -13.86 23.96
N GLU A 125 0.68 -14.95 24.50
CA GLU A 125 1.64 -15.81 23.79
C GLU A 125 0.97 -16.71 22.73
N GLY A 126 -0.30 -17.07 22.92
CA GLY A 126 -1.04 -17.96 22.04
C GLY A 126 -1.23 -17.47 20.59
N THR A 127 -1.10 -16.17 20.31
CA THR A 127 -1.06 -15.64 18.92
C THR A 127 0.32 -15.79 18.29
N VAL A 128 1.37 -15.80 19.11
CA VAL A 128 2.76 -15.72 18.67
C VAL A 128 3.28 -17.09 18.27
N TRP A 129 3.04 -18.11 19.09
CA TRP A 129 3.37 -19.50 18.73
C TRP A 129 2.57 -19.99 17.50
N LYS A 130 1.34 -19.49 17.27
CA LYS A 130 0.60 -19.75 16.02
C LYS A 130 1.41 -19.32 14.79
N ARG A 131 2.05 -18.14 14.83
CA ARG A 131 2.90 -17.66 13.72
C ARG A 131 4.16 -18.51 13.57
N SER A 132 4.86 -18.81 14.66
CA SER A 132 6.06 -19.66 14.63
C SER A 132 5.75 -21.07 14.10
N CYS A 133 4.63 -21.69 14.49
CA CYS A 133 4.17 -22.97 13.93
C CYS A 133 3.84 -22.87 12.44
N VAL A 134 3.19 -21.79 11.98
CA VAL A 134 2.91 -21.57 10.55
C VAL A 134 4.20 -21.44 9.75
N VAL A 135 5.15 -20.61 10.19
CA VAL A 135 6.45 -20.43 9.52
C VAL A 135 7.22 -21.76 9.41
N LEU A 136 7.23 -22.57 10.47
CA LEU A 136 7.86 -23.90 10.48
C LEU A 136 7.18 -24.87 9.48
N LEU A 137 5.84 -24.89 9.43
CA LEU A 137 5.08 -25.72 8.49
C LEU A 137 5.28 -25.27 7.03
N GLU A 138 5.39 -23.97 6.79
CA GLU A 138 5.74 -23.40 5.49
C GLU A 138 7.15 -23.80 5.06
N GLN A 139 8.13 -23.75 5.97
CA GLN A 139 9.52 -24.10 5.64
C GLN A 139 9.67 -25.61 5.38
N LEU A 140 8.97 -26.46 6.16
CA LEU A 140 8.89 -27.89 5.88
C LEU A 140 8.23 -28.18 4.52
N THR A 141 7.22 -27.39 4.14
CA THR A 141 6.55 -27.48 2.84
C THR A 141 7.47 -27.06 1.69
N ARG A 142 8.36 -26.07 1.90
CA ARG A 142 9.44 -25.71 0.95
C ARG A 142 10.47 -26.82 0.81
N LEU A 143 10.85 -27.48 1.90
CA LEU A 143 11.88 -28.54 1.90
C LEU A 143 11.49 -29.79 1.12
N ARG A 144 10.19 -30.12 1.07
CA ARG A 144 9.64 -31.33 0.43
C ARG A 144 10.46 -32.60 0.77
N PRO A 145 10.54 -32.99 2.05
CA PRO A 145 11.28 -34.18 2.44
C PRO A 145 10.78 -35.42 1.71
N LYS A 146 11.72 -36.14 1.09
CA LYS A 146 11.43 -37.23 0.13
C LYS A 146 10.90 -38.49 0.80
N ILE A 147 11.17 -38.66 2.09
CA ILE A 147 10.75 -39.80 2.90
C ILE A 147 10.20 -39.22 4.21
N VAL A 148 8.89 -39.35 4.43
CA VAL A 148 8.26 -38.99 5.70
C VAL A 148 7.97 -40.29 6.45
N PRO A 149 8.47 -40.48 7.69
CA PRO A 149 8.20 -41.68 8.48
C PRO A 149 6.68 -41.96 8.61
N PRO A 150 6.20 -43.22 8.43
CA PRO A 150 4.76 -43.52 8.42
C PRO A 150 4.03 -43.16 9.71
N ASP A 151 4.71 -43.26 10.85
CA ASP A 151 4.27 -42.85 12.18
C ASP A 151 4.10 -41.34 12.29
N VAL A 152 5.10 -40.55 11.87
CA VAL A 152 5.05 -39.08 11.77
C VAL A 152 3.86 -38.66 10.89
N LYS A 153 3.66 -39.32 9.75
CA LYS A 153 2.54 -39.06 8.83
C LYS A 153 1.17 -39.40 9.44
N ALA A 154 1.02 -40.55 10.09
CA ALA A 154 -0.22 -40.97 10.74
C ALA A 154 -0.62 -40.03 11.88
N GLU A 155 0.37 -39.58 12.65
CA GLU A 155 0.21 -38.70 13.80
C GLU A 155 -0.10 -37.25 13.39
N ALA A 156 0.56 -36.73 12.35
CA ALA A 156 0.17 -35.45 11.74
C ALA A 156 -1.28 -35.48 11.23
N ALA A 157 -1.71 -36.60 10.64
CA ALA A 157 -3.09 -36.81 10.20
C ALA A 157 -4.08 -37.00 11.37
N ARG A 158 -3.64 -37.41 12.57
CA ARG A 158 -4.45 -37.40 13.79
C ARG A 158 -4.67 -35.96 14.27
N LEU A 159 -3.59 -35.19 14.47
CA LEU A 159 -3.64 -33.78 14.89
C LEU A 159 -4.47 -32.92 13.94
N ALA A 160 -4.32 -33.09 12.62
CA ALA A 160 -5.11 -32.37 11.63
C ALA A 160 -6.63 -32.65 11.73
N ARG A 161 -7.02 -33.85 12.17
CA ARG A 161 -8.43 -34.20 12.42
C ARG A 161 -8.93 -33.57 13.73
N GLU A 162 -8.14 -33.63 14.79
CA GLU A 162 -8.46 -33.02 16.09
C GLU A 162 -8.58 -31.49 15.99
N TRP A 163 -7.64 -30.84 15.31
CA TRP A 163 -7.64 -29.39 15.09
C TRP A 163 -8.86 -28.95 14.26
N ARG A 164 -9.21 -29.71 13.20
CA ARG A 164 -10.43 -29.49 12.42
C ARG A 164 -11.71 -29.69 13.25
N ALA A 165 -11.73 -30.64 14.17
CA ALA A 165 -12.87 -30.84 15.07
C ALA A 165 -13.01 -29.66 16.05
N LYS A 166 -11.90 -29.17 16.62
CA LYS A 166 -11.90 -28.01 17.54
C LYS A 166 -12.41 -26.73 16.86
N MET A 167 -12.00 -26.46 15.61
CA MET A 167 -12.48 -25.32 14.82
C MET A 167 -14.00 -25.34 14.61
N LYS A 168 -14.59 -26.51 14.33
CA LYS A 168 -16.06 -26.65 14.19
C LYS A 168 -16.83 -26.39 15.49
N MET A 169 -16.22 -26.65 16.65
CA MET A 169 -16.81 -26.35 17.96
C MET A 169 -16.78 -24.85 18.25
N GLU A 170 -15.73 -24.14 17.84
CA GLU A 170 -15.63 -22.68 17.98
C GLU A 170 -16.64 -21.95 17.08
N GLU A 171 -16.86 -22.41 15.84
CA GLU A 171 -17.93 -21.89 14.97
C GLU A 171 -19.34 -22.16 15.55
N GLY A 172 -19.57 -23.36 16.09
CA GLY A 172 -20.83 -23.73 16.73
C GLY A 172 -21.13 -22.87 17.97
N GLN A 173 -20.15 -22.64 18.84
CA GLN A 173 -20.30 -21.76 20.01
C GLN A 173 -20.56 -20.30 19.61
N LYS A 174 -19.92 -19.82 18.55
CA LYS A 174 -20.15 -18.47 18.02
C LYS A 174 -21.59 -18.31 17.50
N GLY A 175 -22.11 -19.30 16.76
CA GLY A 175 -23.50 -19.31 16.31
C GLY A 175 -24.52 -19.34 17.45
N VAL A 176 -24.27 -20.10 18.52
CA VAL A 176 -25.16 -20.13 19.71
C VAL A 176 -25.18 -18.75 20.41
N LEU A 177 -24.03 -18.10 20.58
CA LEU A 177 -23.94 -16.77 21.20
C LEU A 177 -24.63 -15.67 20.35
N GLU A 178 -24.62 -15.79 19.03
CA GLU A 178 -25.33 -14.87 18.13
C GLU A 178 -26.86 -15.08 18.18
N VAL A 179 -27.34 -16.32 18.35
CA VAL A 179 -28.77 -16.63 18.51
C VAL A 179 -29.31 -16.12 19.86
N ASP A 180 -28.59 -16.30 20.96
CA ASP A 180 -29.02 -15.80 22.28
C ASP A 180 -29.12 -14.26 22.33
N GLN A 181 -28.24 -13.55 21.60
CA GLN A 181 -28.36 -12.09 21.44
C GLN A 181 -29.60 -11.68 20.62
N ALA A 182 -29.97 -12.44 19.58
CA ALA A 182 -31.16 -12.15 18.77
C ALA A 182 -32.47 -12.35 19.56
N ILE A 183 -32.53 -13.35 20.43
CA ILE A 183 -33.70 -13.64 21.27
C ILE A 183 -33.92 -12.54 22.32
N LEU A 184 -32.85 -11.97 22.88
CA LEU A 184 -32.91 -10.90 23.89
C LEU A 184 -33.45 -9.55 23.36
N HIS A 185 -33.39 -9.31 22.05
CA HIS A 185 -33.93 -8.09 21.42
C HIS A 185 -35.38 -8.21 20.93
N SER A 186 -36.01 -9.39 21.09
CA SER A 186 -37.31 -9.71 20.51
C SER A 186 -38.42 -9.86 21.58
N ARG A 187 -38.82 -8.75 22.22
CA ARG A 187 -40.06 -8.67 23.03
C ARG A 187 -40.92 -7.49 22.59
N PRO A 188 -42.24 -7.67 22.38
CA PRO A 188 -43.09 -6.65 21.76
C PRO A 188 -43.42 -5.51 22.73
N LYS A 189 -43.49 -4.28 22.20
CA LYS A 189 -44.13 -3.14 22.87
C LYS A 189 -45.58 -3.01 22.43
N VAL A 190 -46.41 -2.64 23.40
CA VAL A 190 -47.88 -2.50 23.29
C VAL A 190 -48.26 -1.18 22.61
N GLU A 191 -49.31 -1.18 21.78
CA GLU A 191 -49.90 0.02 21.17
C GLU A 191 -50.62 0.92 22.20
N PRO A 192 -50.92 2.19 21.84
CA PRO A 192 -52.34 2.44 21.54
C PRO A 192 -52.61 3.44 20.39
N SER A 193 -53.45 2.99 19.45
CA SER A 193 -54.67 3.64 18.92
C SER A 193 -54.73 5.14 18.53
N GLN A 194 -55.02 5.35 17.23
CA GLN A 194 -55.93 6.37 16.63
C GLN A 194 -55.52 7.87 16.69
N SER A 195 -55.35 8.56 15.55
CA SER A 195 -56.49 8.96 14.69
C SER A 195 -56.07 9.60 13.33
N GLN A 196 -57.04 9.66 12.40
CA GLN A 196 -57.22 10.42 11.13
C GLN A 196 -56.34 11.69 10.92
N SER A 197 -56.02 12.23 9.72
CA SER A 197 -56.16 11.92 8.26
C SER A 197 -55.37 13.04 7.49
N GLY A 198 -55.26 13.18 6.15
CA GLY A 198 -55.72 12.46 4.94
C GLY A 198 -55.63 13.38 3.68
N TYR A 199 -55.56 12.80 2.45
CA TYR A 199 -55.45 13.47 1.12
C TYR A 199 -54.17 14.30 0.82
N SER A 200 -53.72 14.58 -0.42
CA SER A 200 -53.64 13.78 -1.67
C SER A 200 -52.88 14.53 -2.80
N LYS A 201 -52.05 13.80 -3.59
CA LYS A 201 -51.88 13.95 -5.07
C LYS A 201 -51.04 15.11 -5.69
N LEU A 202 -50.55 14.83 -6.91
CA LEU A 202 -49.98 15.72 -7.97
C LEU A 202 -48.51 16.17 -7.80
N ASP A 203 -47.65 16.22 -8.83
CA ASP A 203 -47.70 15.53 -10.15
C ASP A 203 -46.29 15.48 -10.81
N ASN A 204 -46.14 14.62 -11.83
CA ASN A 204 -44.96 14.58 -12.71
C ASN A 204 -44.99 15.70 -13.77
N GLN A 205 -43.83 16.15 -14.24
CA GLN A 205 -43.69 16.53 -15.65
C GLN A 205 -42.27 16.31 -16.18
N ALA A 206 -42.18 15.66 -17.34
CA ALA A 206 -40.97 15.46 -18.11
C ALA A 206 -41.10 16.21 -19.45
N ILE A 207 -40.01 16.81 -19.93
CA ILE A 207 -39.87 17.32 -21.30
C ILE A 207 -38.49 16.91 -21.85
N SER A 208 -38.44 16.64 -23.15
CA SER A 208 -37.44 15.83 -23.86
C SER A 208 -36.25 16.59 -24.47
N PHE A 209 -35.20 15.83 -24.78
CA PHE A 209 -34.07 16.21 -25.65
C PHE A 209 -34.46 16.54 -27.10
N PRO A 210 -33.52 17.13 -27.87
CA PRO A 210 -33.12 16.47 -29.12
C PRO A 210 -31.60 16.47 -29.44
N THR A 211 -31.10 15.27 -29.81
CA THR A 211 -30.05 14.93 -30.80
C THR A 211 -28.62 15.53 -30.80
N ASP A 212 -27.65 14.60 -30.72
CA ASP A 212 -26.24 14.61 -31.17
C ASP A 212 -26.03 14.79 -32.71
N PRO A 213 -24.78 14.82 -33.28
CA PRO A 213 -23.42 14.78 -32.67
C PRO A 213 -22.38 15.83 -33.21
N TRP A 214 -21.26 15.95 -32.48
CA TRP A 214 -19.88 16.33 -32.91
C TRP A 214 -19.71 17.53 -33.88
N PRO A 215 -19.07 18.64 -33.45
CA PRO A 215 -17.60 18.73 -33.59
C PRO A 215 -16.88 19.73 -32.65
N GLN A 216 -16.17 19.28 -31.59
CA GLN A 216 -15.23 20.13 -30.81
C GLN A 216 -13.97 19.40 -30.27
N LEU A 217 -13.67 18.18 -30.74
CA LEU A 217 -12.64 17.31 -30.16
C LEU A 217 -11.21 17.55 -30.72
N GLU A 218 -10.79 18.82 -30.87
CA GLU A 218 -9.53 19.16 -31.54
C GLU A 218 -8.72 20.32 -30.91
N SER A 219 -8.97 20.70 -29.64
CA SER A 219 -8.25 21.82 -28.99
C SER A 219 -7.63 21.58 -27.61
N PHE A 220 -7.63 20.35 -27.07
CA PHE A 220 -7.19 20.08 -25.68
C PHE A 220 -5.88 19.31 -25.51
N CYS A 221 -4.99 19.32 -26.50
CA CYS A 221 -3.65 18.69 -26.41
C CYS A 221 -2.47 19.68 -26.51
N ILE A 222 -2.69 20.99 -26.39
CA ILE A 222 -1.59 21.97 -26.33
C ILE A 222 -1.87 23.00 -25.22
N SER A 223 -1.19 22.86 -24.08
CA SER A 223 -0.71 23.94 -23.19
C SER A 223 -0.67 23.52 -21.70
N MET A 224 0.46 22.95 -21.27
CA MET A 224 1.03 23.26 -19.95
C MET A 224 2.55 23.26 -20.01
N ASP A 225 3.09 24.29 -20.67
CA ASP A 225 4.47 24.71 -20.50
C ASP A 225 4.51 26.25 -20.47
N GLY A 226 5.30 26.85 -19.57
CA GLY A 226 5.59 28.30 -19.61
C GLY A 226 5.12 29.22 -18.47
N ARG A 227 5.73 29.08 -17.28
CA ARG A 227 6.21 30.20 -16.40
C ARG A 227 6.93 29.55 -15.19
N GLY A 228 8.24 29.61 -14.99
CA GLY A 228 9.22 30.65 -15.37
C GLY A 228 9.26 31.73 -14.28
N SER A 229 10.39 32.16 -13.71
CA SER A 229 11.81 32.01 -14.11
C SER A 229 12.70 32.38 -12.89
N ASN A 230 13.92 31.85 -12.68
CA ASN A 230 15.23 32.40 -13.10
C ASN A 230 16.33 31.78 -12.17
N PHE A 231 17.64 31.76 -12.46
CA PHE A 231 18.46 31.79 -13.67
C PHE A 231 19.94 31.69 -13.20
N LEU A 232 20.81 30.91 -13.87
CA LEU A 232 22.25 31.24 -14.08
C LEU A 232 22.97 30.14 -14.89
N SER A 233 23.08 30.41 -16.20
CA SER A 233 24.19 30.12 -17.12
C SER A 233 25.04 28.83 -17.00
N HIS A 234 25.03 28.07 -18.09
CA HIS A 234 26.12 27.24 -18.60
C HIS A 234 27.52 27.88 -18.45
N GLU A 235 28.50 27.08 -18.05
CA GLU A 235 29.90 27.27 -18.47
C GLU A 235 30.47 25.93 -19.00
N LYS A 236 31.42 26.01 -19.92
CA LYS A 236 31.89 24.90 -20.76
C LYS A 236 33.19 24.32 -20.20
N VAL A 237 33.19 23.10 -19.64
CA VAL A 237 34.44 22.39 -19.31
C VAL A 237 34.41 20.91 -19.72
N LYS A 238 35.27 20.63 -20.72
CA LYS A 238 35.99 19.41 -21.12
C LYS A 238 35.61 18.03 -20.55
N GLU A 239 35.65 17.04 -21.44
CA GLU A 239 35.85 15.61 -21.14
C GLU A 239 37.09 15.38 -20.25
N HIS A 240 36.95 14.45 -19.29
CA HIS A 240 37.99 13.47 -18.98
C HIS A 240 37.40 12.24 -18.26
N ASP A 241 38.15 11.15 -18.33
CA ASP A 241 37.73 9.76 -18.20
C ASP A 241 37.25 9.25 -16.84
N SER A 242 36.31 8.31 -16.93
CA SER A 242 36.18 7.07 -16.13
C SER A 242 36.48 7.08 -14.61
N VAL A 243 35.41 6.87 -13.83
CA VAL A 243 35.35 5.71 -12.90
C VAL A 243 33.96 5.08 -13.04
N ALA A 244 33.90 3.78 -13.28
CA ALA A 244 32.64 3.08 -13.50
C ALA A 244 31.90 2.80 -12.19
N SER A 245 30.64 3.24 -12.10
CA SER A 245 29.61 2.71 -11.22
C SER A 245 28.38 2.45 -12.08
N SER A 246 28.14 1.19 -12.43
CA SER A 246 27.17 0.80 -13.47
C SER A 246 25.73 0.87 -12.99
N SER A 247 25.10 2.05 -13.09
CA SER A 247 23.65 2.17 -13.18
C SER A 247 23.22 2.04 -14.65
N THR A 248 23.27 0.81 -15.18
CA THR A 248 22.74 0.53 -16.52
C THR A 248 21.23 0.79 -16.49
N SER A 249 20.74 1.73 -17.32
CA SER A 249 19.31 1.96 -17.44
C SER A 249 18.60 0.66 -17.83
N PRO A 250 17.43 0.31 -17.23
CA PRO A 250 16.67 -0.88 -17.62
C PRO A 250 16.10 -0.83 -19.05
N TRP A 251 16.25 0.32 -19.72
CA TRP A 251 15.70 0.64 -21.03
C TRP A 251 15.96 -0.38 -22.15
N PRO A 252 17.19 -0.90 -22.36
CA PRO A 252 17.46 -1.80 -23.49
C PRO A 252 16.76 -3.15 -23.35
N GLU A 253 16.64 -3.67 -22.13
CA GLU A 253 15.98 -4.94 -21.84
C GLU A 253 14.47 -4.81 -22.02
N LEU A 254 13.86 -3.80 -21.41
CA LEU A 254 12.44 -3.50 -21.52
C LEU A 254 11.99 -3.32 -22.99
N LYS A 255 12.77 -2.57 -23.77
CA LYS A 255 12.53 -2.41 -25.22
C LYS A 255 12.66 -3.72 -25.99
N SER A 256 13.67 -4.54 -25.69
CA SER A 256 13.85 -5.86 -26.32
C SER A 256 12.67 -6.80 -26.04
N LEU A 257 12.16 -6.81 -24.81
CA LEU A 257 10.99 -7.62 -24.41
C LEU A 257 9.73 -7.24 -25.20
N CYS A 258 9.52 -5.94 -25.46
CA CYS A 258 8.39 -5.47 -26.25
C CYS A 258 8.53 -5.81 -27.75
N ILE A 259 9.72 -5.61 -28.33
CA ILE A 259 10.02 -5.98 -29.73
C ILE A 259 9.83 -7.49 -29.96
N ASN A 260 10.25 -8.32 -29.01
CA ASN A 260 10.15 -9.78 -29.09
C ASN A 260 8.75 -10.32 -28.76
N MET A 261 7.77 -9.46 -28.46
CA MET A 261 6.39 -9.83 -28.09
C MET A 261 6.29 -10.80 -26.89
N ASP A 262 7.24 -10.78 -25.95
CA ASP A 262 7.26 -11.69 -24.80
C ASP A 262 6.55 -11.11 -23.56
N GLY A 263 5.22 -11.22 -23.54
CA GLY A 263 4.40 -10.76 -22.41
C GLY A 263 4.72 -11.47 -21.08
N LYS A 264 5.24 -12.70 -21.10
CA LYS A 264 5.56 -13.46 -19.87
C LYS A 264 6.84 -12.92 -19.23
N SER A 265 7.88 -12.72 -20.03
CA SER A 265 9.14 -12.14 -19.56
C SER A 265 9.00 -10.66 -19.24
N LEU A 266 8.18 -9.90 -19.99
CA LEU A 266 7.81 -8.52 -19.66
C LEU A 266 7.15 -8.40 -18.28
N ARG A 267 6.16 -9.26 -17.97
CA ARG A 267 5.56 -9.33 -16.63
C ARG A 267 6.59 -9.67 -15.55
N LEU A 268 7.51 -10.62 -15.80
CA LEU A 268 8.54 -11.01 -14.83
C LEU A 268 9.55 -9.88 -14.57
N PHE A 269 9.95 -9.17 -15.62
CA PHE A 269 10.80 -7.98 -15.53
C PHE A 269 10.15 -6.90 -14.67
N LEU A 270 8.88 -6.56 -14.93
CA LEU A 270 8.14 -5.57 -14.13
C LEU A 270 7.87 -6.04 -12.69
N TYR A 271 7.71 -7.35 -12.46
CA TYR A 271 7.60 -7.91 -11.10
C TYR A 271 8.88 -7.70 -10.28
N ASN A 272 10.05 -7.87 -10.91
CA ASN A 272 11.34 -7.66 -10.26
C ASN A 272 11.52 -6.18 -9.89
N HIS A 273 11.18 -5.27 -10.81
CA HIS A 273 11.25 -3.81 -10.64
C HIS A 273 9.99 -3.19 -9.98
N ALA A 274 9.22 -3.97 -9.21
CA ALA A 274 7.95 -3.51 -8.62
C ALA A 274 8.06 -2.43 -7.52
N ALA A 275 9.28 -2.03 -7.15
CA ALA A 275 9.56 -0.86 -6.31
C ALA A 275 9.79 0.42 -7.12
N GLU A 276 10.01 0.29 -8.43
CA GLU A 276 10.43 1.37 -9.35
C GLU A 276 9.32 1.79 -10.32
N HIS A 277 8.12 1.18 -10.24
CA HIS A 277 6.97 1.45 -11.12
C HIS A 277 6.61 2.94 -11.25
N ASP A 278 6.74 3.72 -10.17
CA ASP A 278 6.48 5.16 -10.19
C ASP A 278 7.50 5.96 -11.04
N PHE A 279 8.68 5.39 -11.29
CA PHE A 279 9.77 6.01 -12.05
C PHE A 279 9.87 5.48 -13.49
N ILE A 280 9.59 4.20 -13.73
CA ILE A 280 9.70 3.56 -15.06
C ILE A 280 8.42 3.64 -15.90
N CYS A 281 7.41 4.42 -15.48
CA CYS A 281 6.12 4.45 -16.16
C CYS A 281 6.19 5.06 -17.57
N SER A 282 6.98 6.14 -17.73
CA SER A 282 7.34 6.73 -19.03
C SER A 282 8.02 5.72 -19.94
N GLU A 283 9.00 5.00 -19.40
CA GLU A 283 9.73 3.97 -20.11
C GLU A 283 8.78 2.84 -20.55
N VAL A 284 7.94 2.30 -19.68
CA VAL A 284 6.98 1.26 -20.08
C VAL A 284 6.04 1.76 -21.19
N CYS A 285 5.62 3.03 -21.16
CA CYS A 285 4.82 3.65 -22.21
C CYS A 285 5.57 3.71 -23.56
N ASP A 286 6.79 4.22 -23.55
CA ASP A 286 7.66 4.32 -24.74
C ASP A 286 8.07 2.94 -25.28
N ALA A 287 8.24 1.94 -24.40
CA ALA A 287 8.68 0.59 -24.78
C ALA A 287 7.57 -0.20 -25.48
N LEU A 288 6.33 -0.09 -24.97
CA LEU A 288 5.16 -0.73 -25.58
C LEU A 288 4.93 -0.28 -27.02
N GLN A 289 5.29 0.95 -27.39
CA GLN A 289 5.18 1.46 -28.76
C GLN A 289 6.14 0.78 -29.76
N TYR A 290 7.14 0.01 -29.30
CA TYR A 290 7.99 -0.81 -30.16
C TYR A 290 7.47 -2.24 -30.37
N ALA A 291 6.39 -2.63 -29.70
CA ALA A 291 5.73 -3.91 -29.94
C ALA A 291 4.95 -3.88 -31.26
N SER A 292 4.93 -5.00 -32.01
CA SER A 292 4.16 -5.09 -33.26
C SER A 292 2.65 -5.11 -33.03
N ASP A 293 2.21 -5.57 -31.86
CA ASP A 293 0.82 -5.48 -31.39
C ASP A 293 0.83 -5.22 -29.86
N PRO A 294 0.82 -3.95 -29.42
CA PRO A 294 0.91 -3.61 -28.00
C PRO A 294 -0.27 -4.15 -27.18
N ALA A 295 -1.46 -4.24 -27.78
CA ALA A 295 -2.64 -4.78 -27.13
C ALA A 295 -2.49 -6.29 -26.88
N LYS A 296 -2.06 -7.05 -27.89
CA LYS A 296 -1.80 -8.50 -27.73
C LYS A 296 -0.68 -8.78 -26.75
N LEU A 297 0.41 -8.01 -26.78
CA LEU A 297 1.52 -8.12 -25.83
C LEU A 297 1.04 -7.97 -24.37
N VAL A 298 0.24 -6.94 -24.11
CA VAL A 298 -0.33 -6.70 -22.77
C VAL A 298 -1.34 -7.80 -22.41
N LEU A 299 -2.16 -8.27 -23.35
CA LEU A 299 -3.11 -9.36 -23.13
C LEU A 299 -2.40 -10.64 -22.69
N ASP A 300 -1.29 -11.01 -23.36
CA ASP A 300 -0.49 -12.20 -23.03
C ASP A 300 0.32 -12.03 -21.73
N ALA A 301 0.55 -10.79 -21.29
CA ALA A 301 1.17 -10.46 -20.02
C ALA A 301 0.21 -10.55 -18.81
N ILE A 302 -1.11 -10.64 -19.00
CA ILE A 302 -2.12 -10.60 -17.92
C ILE A 302 -2.54 -11.95 -17.28
N PRO A 303 -2.51 -13.14 -17.93
CA PRO A 303 -3.25 -14.33 -17.44
C PRO A 303 -2.95 -14.78 -16.01
N GLY A 304 -1.73 -14.54 -15.50
CA GLY A 304 -1.33 -14.90 -14.14
C GLY A 304 -2.08 -14.16 -13.00
N ILE A 305 -2.97 -13.21 -13.31
CA ILE A 305 -3.84 -12.54 -12.32
C ILE A 305 -5.12 -13.34 -12.05
N LEU A 306 -5.65 -14.02 -13.07
CA LEU A 306 -6.98 -14.65 -13.07
C LEU A 306 -7.00 -15.93 -12.24
N SER A 307 -5.88 -16.65 -12.25
CA SER A 307 -5.69 -17.91 -11.57
C SER A 307 -5.50 -17.72 -10.06
N SER A 308 -6.37 -18.35 -9.25
CA SER A 308 -6.21 -18.48 -7.79
C SER A 308 -4.92 -19.20 -7.35
N GLN A 309 -4.20 -19.80 -8.29
CA GLN A 309 -2.83 -20.27 -8.17
C GLN A 309 -2.10 -19.83 -9.45
N PRO A 310 -1.15 -18.88 -9.42
CA PRO A 310 -0.39 -18.52 -10.61
C PRO A 310 0.35 -19.74 -11.15
N ASP A 311 0.48 -19.86 -12.48
CA ASP A 311 1.33 -20.87 -13.14
C ASP A 311 2.84 -20.66 -12.88
N PHE A 312 3.19 -19.65 -12.10
CA PHE A 312 4.54 -19.35 -11.63
C PHE A 312 4.72 -19.79 -10.18
N ASP A 313 5.98 -19.93 -9.77
CA ASP A 313 6.36 -20.42 -8.45
C ASP A 313 5.58 -19.76 -7.30
N LYS A 314 5.16 -20.56 -6.31
CA LYS A 314 4.29 -20.14 -5.20
C LYS A 314 4.96 -19.16 -4.21
N SER A 315 6.20 -18.78 -4.50
CA SER A 315 7.00 -17.76 -3.83
C SER A 315 6.69 -16.33 -4.29
N LEU A 316 6.05 -16.13 -5.46
CA LEU A 316 5.86 -14.80 -6.02
C LEU A 316 4.73 -14.01 -5.33
N SER A 317 5.00 -12.73 -5.03
CA SER A 317 4.02 -11.84 -4.43
C SER A 317 2.92 -11.46 -5.43
N LEU A 318 1.70 -12.01 -5.25
CA LEU A 318 0.52 -11.69 -6.06
C LEU A 318 0.25 -10.18 -6.19
N ASN A 319 0.59 -9.38 -5.17
CA ASN A 319 0.41 -7.94 -5.22
C ASN A 319 1.41 -7.23 -6.14
N LYS A 320 2.67 -7.71 -6.22
CA LYS A 320 3.65 -7.21 -7.21
C LYS A 320 3.23 -7.57 -8.63
N VAL A 321 2.73 -8.80 -8.84
CA VAL A 321 2.18 -9.24 -10.13
C VAL A 321 1.03 -8.33 -10.56
N ARG A 322 0.02 -8.14 -9.70
CA ARG A 322 -1.13 -7.27 -9.98
C ARG A 322 -0.72 -5.82 -10.26
N LYS A 323 0.20 -5.24 -9.48
CA LYS A 323 0.77 -3.90 -9.75
C LYS A 323 1.40 -3.81 -11.14
N SER A 324 2.21 -4.80 -11.51
CA SER A 324 2.89 -4.84 -12.82
C SER A 324 1.89 -4.86 -13.99
N CYS A 325 0.80 -5.61 -13.84
CA CYS A 325 -0.25 -5.67 -14.86
C CYS A 325 -1.14 -4.43 -14.88
N VAL A 326 -1.40 -3.81 -13.71
CA VAL A 326 -2.06 -2.49 -13.64
C VAL A 326 -1.23 -1.45 -14.38
N LEU A 327 0.08 -1.39 -14.16
CA LEU A 327 0.99 -0.48 -14.88
C LEU A 327 0.93 -0.69 -16.41
N LEU A 328 0.95 -1.95 -16.87
CA LEU A 328 0.81 -2.28 -18.30
C LEU A 328 -0.53 -1.82 -18.88
N LEU A 329 -1.63 -1.98 -18.13
CA LEU A 329 -2.96 -1.54 -18.56
C LEU A 329 -3.08 -0.01 -18.55
N GLU A 330 -2.55 0.67 -17.53
CA GLU A 330 -2.47 2.14 -17.48
C GLU A 330 -1.69 2.69 -18.67
N GLN A 331 -0.54 2.09 -19.02
CA GLN A 331 0.22 2.50 -20.21
C GLN A 331 -0.50 2.14 -21.52
N LEU A 332 -1.20 1.01 -21.60
CA LEU A 332 -2.01 0.65 -22.78
C LEU A 332 -3.14 1.66 -23.02
N ILE A 333 -3.77 2.18 -21.95
CA ILE A 333 -4.76 3.26 -22.03
C ILE A 333 -4.11 4.54 -22.54
N ASN A 334 -2.91 4.88 -22.06
CA ASN A 334 -2.17 6.08 -22.48
C ASN A 334 -1.75 6.03 -23.96
N ILE A 335 -1.26 4.90 -24.46
CA ILE A 335 -0.86 4.75 -25.87
C ILE A 335 -2.04 4.54 -26.83
N SER A 336 -3.19 4.07 -26.32
CA SER A 336 -4.46 3.93 -27.05
C SER A 336 -4.33 3.34 -28.48
N PRO A 337 -3.73 2.14 -28.66
CA PRO A 337 -3.51 1.56 -29.98
C PRO A 337 -4.82 1.07 -30.61
N GLU A 338 -4.84 0.95 -31.93
CA GLU A 338 -5.93 0.26 -32.62
C GLU A 338 -5.91 -1.25 -32.28
N ILE A 339 -7.00 -1.75 -31.70
CA ILE A 339 -7.08 -3.13 -31.21
C ILE A 339 -7.68 -4.02 -32.30
N ASN A 340 -6.90 -4.99 -32.76
CA ASN A 340 -7.31 -6.02 -33.71
C ASN A 340 -8.58 -6.75 -33.21
N PRO A 341 -9.64 -6.94 -34.04
CA PRO A 341 -10.85 -7.65 -33.65
C PRO A 341 -10.64 -9.03 -33.01
N GLN A 342 -9.63 -9.81 -33.43
CA GLN A 342 -9.32 -11.10 -32.82
C GLN A 342 -8.83 -10.92 -31.37
N VAL A 343 -7.89 -9.98 -31.15
CA VAL A 343 -7.36 -9.64 -29.83
C VAL A 343 -8.48 -9.10 -28.93
N LYS A 344 -9.42 -8.34 -29.51
CA LYS A 344 -10.60 -7.85 -28.79
C LYS A 344 -11.55 -8.99 -28.38
N GLU A 345 -11.75 -10.01 -29.19
CA GLU A 345 -12.55 -11.19 -28.79
C GLU A 345 -11.85 -12.01 -27.69
N GLU A 346 -10.54 -12.26 -27.81
CA GLU A 346 -9.73 -12.90 -26.76
C GLU A 346 -9.78 -12.12 -25.44
N ALA A 347 -9.69 -10.79 -25.51
CA ALA A 347 -9.83 -9.91 -24.34
C ALA A 347 -11.25 -9.92 -23.76
N LEU A 348 -12.30 -10.03 -24.58
CA LEU A 348 -13.69 -10.12 -24.10
C LEU A 348 -13.94 -11.43 -23.35
N MET A 349 -13.42 -12.56 -23.85
CA MET A 349 -13.42 -13.83 -23.11
C MET A 349 -12.73 -13.68 -21.75
N MET A 350 -11.56 -13.03 -21.73
CA MET A 350 -10.80 -12.78 -20.51
C MET A 350 -11.54 -11.86 -19.52
N ALA A 351 -12.21 -10.81 -20.00
CA ALA A 351 -13.04 -9.93 -19.16
C ALA A 351 -14.18 -10.70 -18.47
N ASN A 352 -14.84 -11.60 -19.20
CA ASN A 352 -15.93 -12.42 -18.67
C ASN A 352 -15.42 -13.41 -17.62
N GLU A 353 -14.29 -14.07 -17.85
CA GLU A 353 -13.64 -14.93 -16.86
C GLU A 353 -13.20 -14.14 -15.61
N TRP A 354 -12.55 -12.98 -15.79
CA TRP A 354 -12.13 -12.13 -14.68
C TRP A 354 -13.32 -11.70 -13.82
N ARG A 355 -14.40 -11.22 -14.45
CA ARG A 355 -15.64 -10.81 -13.77
C ARG A 355 -16.24 -11.95 -12.94
N ALA A 356 -16.32 -13.16 -13.51
CA ALA A 356 -16.79 -14.35 -12.78
C ALA A 356 -15.90 -14.69 -11.58
N ASN A 357 -14.58 -14.52 -11.73
CA ASN A 357 -13.57 -14.79 -10.70
C ASN A 357 -13.40 -13.66 -9.66
N LEU A 358 -14.06 -12.50 -9.78
CA LEU A 358 -14.07 -11.48 -8.72
C LEU A 358 -14.75 -11.95 -7.42
N GLY A 359 -15.67 -12.92 -7.55
CA GLY A 359 -16.39 -13.55 -6.44
C GLY A 359 -17.45 -12.66 -5.76
N PRO A 360 -18.35 -13.24 -4.94
CA PRO A 360 -19.48 -12.51 -4.36
C PRO A 360 -19.11 -11.44 -3.31
N GLN A 361 -17.83 -11.36 -2.89
CA GLN A 361 -17.34 -10.33 -1.97
C GLN A 361 -15.86 -9.96 -2.21
N TYR A 362 -15.55 -9.47 -3.42
CA TYR A 362 -14.40 -8.60 -3.76
C TYR A 362 -13.13 -8.71 -2.89
N GLN A 363 -12.43 -9.84 -2.89
CA GLN A 363 -11.37 -10.11 -1.91
C GLN A 363 -10.01 -9.39 -2.14
N ALA A 364 -9.89 -8.50 -3.11
CA ALA A 364 -8.73 -7.61 -3.23
C ALA A 364 -9.06 -6.34 -4.05
N GLY A 365 -8.96 -5.16 -3.42
CA GLY A 365 -9.19 -3.87 -4.10
C GLY A 365 -8.32 -3.68 -5.35
N LEU A 366 -7.06 -4.13 -5.31
CA LEU A 366 -6.14 -4.10 -6.46
C LEU A 366 -6.57 -5.02 -7.61
N ASN A 367 -7.27 -6.12 -7.34
CA ASN A 367 -7.79 -7.02 -8.39
C ASN A 367 -8.98 -6.37 -9.11
N VAL A 368 -9.85 -5.69 -8.36
CA VAL A 368 -10.97 -4.90 -8.92
C VAL A 368 -10.45 -3.68 -9.68
N TYR A 369 -9.40 -3.01 -9.17
CA TYR A 369 -8.73 -1.91 -9.87
C TYR A 369 -8.13 -2.36 -11.20
N GLY A 370 -7.43 -3.51 -11.23
CA GLY A 370 -6.91 -4.11 -12.47
C GLY A 370 -8.00 -4.49 -13.47
N PHE A 371 -9.11 -5.05 -12.99
CA PHE A 371 -10.27 -5.35 -13.85
C PHE A 371 -10.88 -4.09 -14.48
N LEU A 372 -11.02 -2.99 -13.71
CA LEU A 372 -11.49 -1.71 -14.23
C LEU A 372 -10.55 -1.15 -15.30
N HIS A 373 -9.23 -1.24 -15.12
CA HIS A 373 -8.26 -0.84 -16.14
C HIS A 373 -8.32 -1.76 -17.37
N PHE A 374 -8.60 -3.05 -17.19
CA PHE A 374 -8.76 -3.99 -18.29
C PHE A 374 -9.94 -3.62 -19.19
N ILE A 375 -11.14 -3.44 -18.62
CA ILE A 375 -12.32 -3.10 -19.42
C ILE A 375 -12.22 -1.72 -20.08
N VAL A 376 -11.44 -0.80 -19.50
CA VAL A 376 -11.12 0.49 -20.11
C VAL A 376 -10.13 0.33 -21.27
N ALA A 377 -9.01 -0.36 -21.05
CA ALA A 377 -7.95 -0.52 -22.06
C ALA A 377 -8.42 -1.21 -23.34
N TYR A 378 -9.34 -2.19 -23.24
CA TYR A 378 -9.89 -2.90 -24.40
C TYR A 378 -11.23 -2.31 -24.93
N GLY A 379 -11.72 -1.23 -24.32
CA GLY A 379 -12.94 -0.54 -24.76
C GLY A 379 -14.20 -1.40 -24.60
N PHE A 380 -14.42 -1.95 -23.41
CA PHE A 380 -15.59 -2.72 -22.99
C PHE A 380 -16.48 -1.99 -21.97
N THR A 381 -16.19 -0.72 -21.64
CA THR A 381 -16.95 0.04 -20.62
C THR A 381 -18.46 0.10 -20.91
N SER A 382 -18.86 0.16 -22.17
CA SER A 382 -20.25 0.12 -22.65
C SER A 382 -21.00 -1.19 -22.35
N ASN A 383 -20.30 -2.26 -21.95
CA ASN A 383 -20.89 -3.57 -21.68
C ASN A 383 -21.38 -3.71 -20.22
N TYR A 384 -21.22 -2.65 -19.41
CA TYR A 384 -21.49 -2.65 -17.97
C TYR A 384 -22.41 -1.49 -17.60
N GLU A 385 -23.33 -1.74 -16.67
CA GLU A 385 -24.18 -0.70 -16.11
C GLU A 385 -23.35 0.26 -15.25
N ALA A 386 -23.62 1.56 -15.36
CA ALA A 386 -22.87 2.58 -14.62
C ALA A 386 -22.94 2.40 -13.09
N ASP A 387 -23.99 1.78 -12.55
CA ASP A 387 -24.08 1.46 -11.12
C ASP A 387 -23.22 0.23 -10.72
N GLU A 388 -22.99 -0.72 -11.64
CA GLU A 388 -22.02 -1.82 -11.44
C GLU A 388 -20.60 -1.26 -11.43
N LEU A 389 -20.26 -0.43 -12.43
CA LEU A 389 -18.95 0.24 -12.50
C LEU A 389 -18.67 1.09 -11.27
N LEU A 390 -19.68 1.84 -10.77
CA LEU A 390 -19.58 2.60 -9.53
C LEU A 390 -19.35 1.69 -8.31
N GLY A 391 -20.03 0.55 -8.22
CA GLY A 391 -19.86 -0.43 -7.16
C GLY A 391 -18.46 -1.07 -7.13
N LEU A 392 -17.92 -1.38 -8.31
CA LEU A 392 -16.54 -1.85 -8.51
C LEU A 392 -15.54 -0.76 -8.06
N LEU A 393 -15.74 0.48 -8.51
CA LEU A 393 -14.86 1.61 -8.23
C LEU A 393 -14.78 1.94 -6.73
N VAL A 394 -15.93 1.97 -6.04
CA VAL A 394 -16.00 2.11 -4.58
C VAL A 394 -15.21 1.01 -3.86
N THR A 395 -15.11 -0.19 -4.46
CA THR A 395 -14.38 -1.32 -3.86
C THR A 395 -12.88 -1.27 -4.18
N ALA A 396 -12.50 -0.65 -5.29
CA ALA A 396 -11.12 -0.38 -5.68
C ALA A 396 -10.49 0.86 -5.00
N ASN A 397 -11.25 1.63 -4.21
CA ASN A 397 -10.90 2.99 -3.76
C ASN A 397 -9.51 3.16 -3.08
N GLN A 398 -8.96 2.11 -2.46
CA GLN A 398 -7.61 2.13 -1.86
C GLN A 398 -6.50 2.48 -2.89
N HIS A 399 -6.80 2.37 -4.18
CA HIS A 399 -5.91 2.71 -5.29
C HIS A 399 -6.18 4.08 -5.93
N LYS A 400 -6.99 4.94 -5.28
CA LYS A 400 -7.23 6.35 -5.67
C LYS A 400 -7.63 6.51 -7.15
N ALA A 401 -8.86 6.10 -7.49
CA ALA A 401 -9.37 6.29 -8.84
C ALA A 401 -9.23 7.75 -9.32
N SER A 402 -8.51 7.93 -10.44
CA SER A 402 -8.24 9.26 -10.99
C SER A 402 -9.50 9.85 -11.65
N PRO A 403 -9.56 11.19 -11.84
CA PRO A 403 -10.63 11.81 -12.60
C PRO A 403 -10.73 11.28 -14.04
N GLY A 404 -9.59 11.06 -14.69
CA GLY A 404 -9.52 10.48 -16.04
C GLY A 404 -10.13 9.08 -16.11
N LEU A 405 -9.83 8.20 -15.13
CA LEU A 405 -10.45 6.87 -15.07
C LEU A 405 -11.97 6.96 -14.95
N CYS A 406 -12.48 7.86 -14.11
CA CYS A 406 -13.94 8.05 -13.96
C CYS A 406 -14.59 8.64 -15.22
N GLN A 407 -13.88 9.49 -15.96
CA GLN A 407 -14.34 10.01 -17.24
C GLN A 407 -14.47 8.89 -18.28
N ILE A 408 -13.45 8.03 -18.43
CA ILE A 408 -13.46 6.94 -19.42
C ILE A 408 -14.45 5.82 -19.04
N LEU A 409 -14.69 5.61 -17.75
CA LEU A 409 -15.75 4.72 -17.24
C LEU A 409 -17.17 5.28 -17.40
N GLY A 410 -17.35 6.52 -17.86
CA GLY A 410 -18.68 7.15 -17.97
C GLY A 410 -19.32 7.45 -16.61
N LEU A 411 -18.51 7.77 -15.59
CA LEU A 411 -18.94 8.04 -14.21
C LEU A 411 -18.69 9.50 -13.76
N ALA A 412 -18.34 10.40 -14.68
CA ALA A 412 -18.01 11.79 -14.37
C ALA A 412 -19.17 12.58 -13.74
N ASP A 413 -20.41 12.30 -14.15
CA ASP A 413 -21.64 12.82 -13.56
C ASP A 413 -21.96 12.19 -12.19
N LYS A 414 -21.51 10.95 -11.95
CA LYS A 414 -21.73 10.18 -10.71
C LYS A 414 -20.69 10.42 -9.61
N VAL A 415 -19.75 11.35 -9.78
CA VAL A 415 -18.70 11.69 -8.80
C VAL A 415 -19.26 12.04 -7.41
N GLU A 416 -20.37 12.78 -7.34
CA GLU A 416 -21.00 13.11 -6.06
C GLU A 416 -21.55 11.85 -5.36
N VAL A 417 -22.09 10.90 -6.14
CA VAL A 417 -22.61 9.62 -5.65
C VAL A 417 -21.47 8.72 -5.16
N LEU A 418 -20.34 8.69 -5.88
CA LEU A 418 -19.11 8.01 -5.47
C LEU A 418 -18.65 8.49 -4.09
N ILE A 419 -18.52 9.81 -3.91
CA ILE A 419 -18.06 10.42 -2.65
C ILE A 419 -19.06 10.13 -1.51
N LYS A 420 -20.37 10.27 -1.75
CA LYS A 420 -21.43 9.92 -0.78
C LYS A 420 -21.36 8.44 -0.38
N ASN A 421 -21.15 7.53 -1.31
CA ASN A 421 -21.01 6.10 -1.04
C ASN A 421 -19.76 5.77 -0.19
N LEU A 422 -18.64 6.45 -0.42
CA LEU A 422 -17.44 6.31 0.41
C LEU A 422 -17.69 6.79 1.85
N ILE A 423 -18.34 7.95 2.01
CA ILE A 423 -18.72 8.50 3.33
C ILE A 423 -19.66 7.53 4.07
N GLN A 424 -20.67 6.97 3.40
CA GLN A 424 -21.58 5.97 3.98
C GLN A 424 -20.86 4.68 4.42
N LYS A 425 -19.88 4.22 3.62
CA LYS A 425 -18.99 3.10 3.99
C LYS A 425 -17.91 3.48 5.02
N THR A 426 -17.90 4.73 5.48
CA THR A 426 -16.95 5.30 6.46
C THR A 426 -15.49 5.37 6.00
N LEU A 427 -15.29 5.39 4.68
CA LEU A 427 -14.00 5.59 4.01
C LEU A 427 -13.74 7.09 3.86
N LEU A 428 -13.63 7.76 5.00
CA LEU A 428 -13.67 9.23 5.10
C LEU A 428 -12.41 9.90 4.55
N LEU A 429 -11.24 9.26 4.67
CA LEU A 429 -10.00 9.81 4.14
C LEU A 429 -9.96 9.71 2.61
N GLU A 430 -10.42 8.59 2.08
CA GLU A 430 -10.52 8.30 0.65
C GLU A 430 -11.58 9.18 -0.01
N ALA A 431 -12.71 9.42 0.66
CA ALA A 431 -13.68 10.44 0.25
C ALA A 431 -13.05 11.85 0.15
N ILE A 432 -12.19 12.24 1.10
CA ILE A 432 -11.47 13.53 1.05
C ILE A 432 -10.47 13.58 -0.11
N GLU A 433 -9.70 12.52 -0.36
CA GLU A 433 -8.80 12.46 -1.53
C GLU A 433 -9.58 12.66 -2.84
N HIS A 434 -10.75 12.03 -2.98
CA HIS A 434 -11.62 12.24 -4.14
C HIS A 434 -12.21 13.65 -4.22
N ILE A 435 -12.67 14.24 -3.11
CA ILE A 435 -13.19 15.63 -3.09
C ILE A 435 -12.15 16.62 -3.66
N TYR A 436 -10.86 16.42 -3.37
CA TYR A 436 -9.79 17.25 -3.91
C TYR A 436 -9.39 16.86 -5.34
N ALA A 437 -9.32 15.57 -5.66
CA ALA A 437 -8.96 15.11 -7.01
C ALA A 437 -9.99 15.54 -8.07
N PHE A 438 -11.27 15.64 -7.71
CA PHE A 438 -12.35 16.12 -8.58
C PHE A 438 -12.66 17.62 -8.42
N GLU A 439 -11.90 18.34 -7.59
CA GLU A 439 -12.10 19.77 -7.29
C GLU A 439 -13.48 20.17 -6.72
N VAL A 440 -14.35 19.21 -6.37
CA VAL A 440 -15.71 19.40 -5.82
C VAL A 440 -15.74 19.84 -4.34
N LYS A 441 -14.70 20.54 -3.88
CA LYS A 441 -14.52 20.93 -2.47
C LYS A 441 -15.71 21.72 -1.90
N ASP A 442 -16.36 22.55 -2.73
CA ASP A 442 -17.42 23.47 -2.30
C ASP A 442 -18.75 22.76 -2.04
N MET A 443 -18.93 21.54 -2.58
CA MET A 443 -20.11 20.69 -2.34
C MET A 443 -20.01 19.89 -1.04
N PHE A 444 -18.81 19.74 -0.49
CA PHE A 444 -18.52 18.94 0.69
C PHE A 444 -17.89 19.80 1.79
N GLN A 445 -17.59 19.20 2.94
CA GLN A 445 -16.99 19.89 4.08
C GLN A 445 -15.79 19.09 4.59
N PRO A 446 -14.61 19.19 3.96
CA PRO A 446 -13.45 18.34 4.27
C PRO A 446 -13.05 18.37 5.75
N VAL A 447 -13.12 19.55 6.38
CA VAL A 447 -12.85 19.71 7.82
C VAL A 447 -13.86 18.99 8.71
N HIS A 448 -15.12 18.89 8.29
CA HIS A 448 -16.12 18.09 9.02
C HIS A 448 -15.84 16.59 8.88
N LEU A 449 -15.48 16.12 7.68
CA LEU A 449 -15.10 14.72 7.44
C LEU A 449 -13.86 14.32 8.25
N LEU A 450 -12.84 15.19 8.38
CA LEU A 450 -11.68 14.95 9.24
C LEU A 450 -12.06 14.85 10.74
N LYS A 451 -13.01 15.67 11.21
CA LYS A 451 -13.51 15.62 12.60
C LYS A 451 -14.32 14.34 12.86
N ASP A 452 -15.17 13.93 11.91
CA ASP A 452 -15.93 12.68 12.03
C ASP A 452 -15.02 11.44 11.93
N TYR A 453 -13.92 11.48 11.17
CA TYR A 453 -12.88 10.45 11.17
C TYR A 453 -12.26 10.25 12.55
N LEU A 454 -11.85 11.32 13.25
CA LEU A 454 -11.33 11.20 14.62
C LEU A 454 -12.38 10.60 15.56
N LYS A 455 -13.60 11.15 15.54
CA LYS A 455 -14.74 10.68 16.36
C LYS A 455 -15.08 9.21 16.11
N GLN A 456 -14.95 8.73 14.87
CA GLN A 456 -15.13 7.32 14.54
C GLN A 456 -13.94 6.47 15.01
N SER A 457 -12.70 6.92 14.80
CA SER A 457 -11.49 6.26 15.27
C SER A 457 -11.54 6.03 16.79
N THR A 458 -11.81 7.09 17.57
CA THR A 458 -12.00 7.01 19.04
C THR A 458 -13.09 5.99 19.41
N LYS A 459 -14.23 5.96 18.72
CA LYS A 459 -15.29 4.95 18.95
C LYS A 459 -14.85 3.51 18.64
N GLN A 460 -14.02 3.31 17.62
CA GLN A 460 -13.48 1.99 17.27
C GLN A 460 -12.41 1.52 18.28
N ILE A 461 -11.60 2.45 18.79
CA ILE A 461 -10.55 2.19 19.79
C ILE A 461 -11.17 1.84 21.15
N TYR A 462 -12.19 2.59 21.60
CA TYR A 462 -12.80 2.48 22.93
C TYR A 462 -14.19 1.80 22.91
N LYS A 463 -14.34 0.68 22.19
CA LYS A 463 -15.61 -0.06 22.14
C LYS A 463 -16.13 -0.40 23.56
N LYS A 464 -17.44 -0.24 23.78
CA LYS A 464 -18.12 -0.51 25.06
C LYS A 464 -17.80 -1.94 25.54
N GLY A 465 -17.05 -2.05 26.64
CA GLY A 465 -16.73 -3.32 27.31
C GLY A 465 -15.29 -3.41 27.80
N THR A 466 -14.33 -2.75 27.13
CA THR A 466 -12.92 -2.80 27.51
C THR A 466 -12.65 -1.93 28.75
N LYS A 467 -12.43 -2.56 29.90
CA LYS A 467 -12.31 -1.88 31.22
C LYS A 467 -10.99 -1.14 31.47
N SER A 468 -10.01 -1.24 30.57
CA SER A 468 -8.73 -0.53 30.69
C SER A 468 -8.31 0.14 29.37
N VAL A 469 -7.88 1.40 29.47
CA VAL A 469 -7.18 2.10 28.38
C VAL A 469 -5.79 1.47 28.27
N SER A 470 -5.49 0.74 27.19
CA SER A 470 -4.14 0.19 26.99
C SER A 470 -3.19 1.21 26.35
N ARG A 471 -1.88 1.05 26.54
CA ARG A 471 -0.88 1.85 25.80
C ARG A 471 -1.09 1.77 24.28
N GLN A 472 -1.52 0.61 23.76
CA GLN A 472 -1.84 0.40 22.34
C GLN A 472 -3.08 1.18 21.88
N ALA A 473 -4.09 1.35 22.74
CA ALA A 473 -5.26 2.18 22.43
C ALA A 473 -4.86 3.66 22.30
N ILE A 474 -4.01 4.14 23.21
CA ILE A 474 -3.43 5.49 23.15
C ILE A 474 -2.61 5.69 21.87
N ASP A 475 -1.77 4.73 21.48
CA ASP A 475 -0.96 4.84 20.26
C ASP A 475 -1.82 4.94 19.00
N LYS A 476 -2.89 4.15 18.89
CA LYS A 476 -3.85 4.24 17.78
C LYS A 476 -4.58 5.58 17.73
N GLU A 477 -4.91 6.15 18.89
CA GLU A 477 -5.53 7.48 18.98
C GLU A 477 -4.56 8.57 18.51
N ILE A 478 -3.32 8.55 18.98
CA ILE A 478 -2.27 9.49 18.57
C ILE A 478 -2.01 9.39 17.06
N ASP A 479 -1.92 8.19 16.49
CA ASP A 479 -1.66 8.00 15.06
C ASP A 479 -2.85 8.44 14.17
N ALA A 480 -4.08 8.32 14.64
CA ALA A 480 -5.25 8.90 13.97
C ALA A 480 -5.19 10.44 13.98
N VAL A 481 -4.80 11.05 15.10
CA VAL A 481 -4.63 12.52 15.18
C VAL A 481 -3.48 13.00 14.30
N ARG A 482 -2.33 12.31 14.31
CA ARG A 482 -1.19 12.59 13.41
C ARG A 482 -1.57 12.44 11.93
N THR A 483 -2.46 11.50 11.60
CA THR A 483 -2.99 11.33 10.24
C THR A 483 -3.82 12.56 9.84
N VAL A 484 -4.70 13.06 10.71
CA VAL A 484 -5.45 14.29 10.43
C VAL A 484 -4.56 15.52 10.30
N ILE A 485 -3.55 15.69 11.16
CA ILE A 485 -2.55 16.78 11.02
C ILE A 485 -1.87 16.74 9.64
N ARG A 486 -1.50 15.53 9.17
CA ARG A 486 -0.90 15.33 7.84
C ARG A 486 -1.86 15.70 6.71
N TYR A 487 -3.14 15.37 6.83
CA TYR A 487 -4.16 15.76 5.85
C TYR A 487 -4.41 17.26 5.84
N ILE A 488 -4.45 17.92 7.01
CA ILE A 488 -4.57 19.38 7.10
C ILE A 488 -3.44 20.06 6.33
N ALA A 489 -2.18 19.65 6.57
CA ALA A 489 -1.01 20.20 5.90
C ALA A 489 -0.96 19.88 4.39
N LYS A 490 -1.33 18.65 3.99
CA LYS A 490 -1.39 18.24 2.58
C LYS A 490 -2.41 19.07 1.79
N LEU A 491 -3.56 19.37 2.42
CA LEU A 491 -4.71 20.00 1.78
C LEU A 491 -4.79 21.51 2.01
N LYS A 492 -3.82 22.10 2.73
CA LYS A 492 -3.73 23.53 3.08
C LYS A 492 -4.94 24.06 3.87
N LEU A 493 -5.41 23.26 4.84
CA LEU A 493 -6.60 23.53 5.65
C LEU A 493 -6.28 24.20 7.01
N GLU A 494 -5.08 24.73 7.21
CA GLU A 494 -4.62 25.23 8.53
C GLU A 494 -5.44 26.43 9.05
N SER A 495 -6.02 27.22 8.15
CA SER A 495 -6.90 28.36 8.46
C SER A 495 -8.23 27.90 9.08
N GLU A 496 -8.84 26.85 8.52
CA GLU A 496 -10.13 26.28 8.93
C GLU A 496 -9.99 25.27 10.07
N TYR A 497 -8.88 24.53 10.12
CA TYR A 497 -8.58 23.53 11.14
C TYR A 497 -7.13 23.66 11.63
N ARG A 498 -6.92 24.48 12.65
CA ARG A 498 -5.60 24.76 13.22
C ARG A 498 -4.90 23.49 13.78
N PRO A 499 -3.73 23.09 13.24
CA PRO A 499 -2.99 21.91 13.71
C PRO A 499 -2.62 21.98 15.20
N GLN A 500 -2.37 23.17 15.74
CA GLN A 500 -1.92 23.37 17.12
C GLN A 500 -2.94 22.86 18.15
N ILE A 501 -4.23 22.81 17.80
CA ILE A 501 -5.29 22.25 18.67
C ILE A 501 -5.10 20.73 18.80
N LEU A 502 -4.72 20.06 17.71
CA LEU A 502 -4.47 18.63 17.65
C LEU A 502 -3.10 18.24 18.24
N GLU A 503 -2.08 19.07 18.03
CA GLU A 503 -0.77 18.90 18.66
C GLU A 503 -0.87 18.98 20.19
N ASN A 504 -1.58 20.00 20.70
CA ASN A 504 -1.86 20.12 22.14
C ASN A 504 -2.71 18.97 22.69
N TYR A 505 -3.59 18.38 21.86
CA TYR A 505 -4.35 17.20 22.24
C TYR A 505 -3.44 15.99 22.47
N ILE A 506 -2.49 15.70 21.55
CA ILE A 506 -1.54 14.56 21.64
C ILE A 506 -0.75 14.56 22.96
N VAL A 507 -0.43 15.74 23.51
CA VAL A 507 0.30 15.87 24.78
C VAL A 507 -0.41 15.18 25.95
N GLN A 508 -1.76 15.10 25.97
CA GLN A 508 -2.48 14.46 27.08
C GLN A 508 -2.44 12.93 27.04
N PRO A 509 -2.76 12.23 25.93
CA PRO A 509 -2.56 10.79 25.82
C PRO A 509 -1.10 10.38 26.01
N GLU A 510 -0.12 11.13 25.48
CA GLU A 510 1.31 10.83 25.70
C GLU A 510 1.73 10.91 27.17
N LYS A 511 1.18 11.86 27.95
CA LYS A 511 1.40 11.92 29.40
C LYS A 511 0.79 10.71 30.09
N LYS A 512 -0.47 10.36 29.78
CA LYS A 512 -1.11 9.14 30.32
C LYS A 512 -0.30 7.88 30.03
N LYS A 513 0.22 7.74 28.79
CA LYS A 513 1.07 6.61 28.37
C LYS A 513 2.37 6.49 29.18
N ARG A 514 2.95 7.59 29.66
CA ARG A 514 4.16 7.60 30.51
C ARG A 514 3.91 7.25 31.98
N HIS A 515 2.66 7.32 32.43
CA HIS A 515 2.24 6.99 33.80
C HIS A 515 1.56 5.61 33.90
N MET A 516 1.40 4.93 32.76
CA MET A 516 1.10 3.50 32.62
C MET A 516 2.37 2.75 32.28
#